data_AF-A0A179BJR9-F1
#
_entry.id   AF-A0A179BJR9-F1
#
_cell.length_a   1.000
_cell.length_b   1.000
_cell.length_c   1.000
_cell.angle_alpha   90.00
_cell.angle_beta   90.00
_cell.angle_gamma   90.00
#
_symmetry.space_group_name_H-M   'P 1'
#
loop_
_entity.id
_entity.type
_entity.pdbx_description
1 polymer ?
#
loop_
_entity_poly.entity_id
_entity_poly.type
_entity_poly.pdbx_seq_one_letter_code
_entity_poly.pdbx_strand_id
1 'polypeptide(L)'
;MSAESLQMITEDQSATISFLNDALPQDGQPVEVIETHISRIFLAGDRAYKMKRAVKLPYADFSSAEKRLATCRKEVELNTPTAPGIYLGVRTITLEKDGGLALDGQGTLHDALVEMRRFDQSLLLDHIATSGGLTSSMMTSLARAIVGFHRLAPVVSANGGAVSMAAVLKVNKAGFATSHVFSAKEIEELTGAFERHLARLAQLLDRRGLAGKVRRCHGDLHLRNIFLLDGEPCLFDCIEFNDQIATTDILYDLAFLLMDLWHRGHPEFANLVMNRYLDETDEDDGFAALPFFIAVRAAVRAHVIATQAEDAGDRAAMLTDEARSYFQLARSLLHRVPGQLVALGGLSGSGKTTLAEVLASRIGLAPGARIIESDRIRKAMHGVPAETRLPKAAYRPEVSTKVYQEMAWRARLILAEGNSAVADAVFDKPVHRRMIEEAAEEGHHPFSAFWLEADPALLWQRVAARIGSPSDATVDILAHQLAHETGDVAWPRLDATQPAERLAEEIMLRIKVKVLEPIPCQPADCSS
;
A
#
# COMPACT_ATOMS: atom_id res chain seq x y z
N MET A 1 14.18 -22.30 21.16
CA MET A 1 13.34 -21.53 22.11
C MET A 1 14.27 -20.95 23.15
N SER A 2 14.53 -19.65 23.13
CA SER A 2 15.35 -18.98 24.15
C SER A 2 14.64 -18.95 25.51
N ALA A 3 15.43 -18.73 26.56
CA ALA A 3 14.91 -18.58 27.93
C ALA A 3 13.90 -17.42 28.08
N GLU A 4 13.94 -16.40 27.21
CA GLU A 4 12.96 -15.31 27.18
C GLU A 4 11.64 -15.73 26.51
N SER A 5 11.70 -16.57 25.46
CA SER A 5 10.49 -17.16 24.85
C SER A 5 9.71 -18.08 25.82
N LEU A 6 10.41 -18.69 26.78
CA LEU A 6 9.81 -19.49 27.85
C LEU A 6 9.14 -18.64 28.95
N GLN A 7 9.53 -17.37 29.13
CA GLN A 7 8.97 -16.49 30.16
C GLN A 7 7.61 -15.87 29.80
N MET A 8 7.11 -16.07 28.58
CA MET A 8 5.84 -15.48 28.11
C MET A 8 4.70 -16.48 27.91
N ILE A 9 4.98 -17.78 28.02
CA ILE A 9 3.97 -18.85 27.96
C ILE A 9 3.27 -18.92 29.31
N THR A 10 1.94 -18.80 29.32
CA THR A 10 1.14 -18.73 30.55
C THR A 10 0.50 -20.06 30.92
N GLU A 11 0.26 -20.94 29.94
CA GLU A 11 -0.36 -22.26 30.13
C GLU A 11 0.25 -23.29 29.16
N ASP A 12 0.32 -24.56 29.58
CA ASP A 12 0.70 -25.67 28.70
C ASP A 12 -0.49 -26.11 27.85
N GLN A 13 -0.37 -25.94 26.53
CA GLN A 13 -1.41 -26.33 25.55
C GLN A 13 -1.14 -27.69 24.90
N SER A 14 -0.18 -28.49 25.40
CA SER A 14 0.21 -29.77 24.77
C SER A 14 -0.96 -30.77 24.68
N ALA A 15 -1.81 -30.84 25.71
CA ALA A 15 -3.01 -31.68 25.69
C ALA A 15 -3.98 -31.26 24.57
N THR A 16 -4.24 -29.95 24.43
CA THR A 16 -5.06 -29.37 23.37
C THR A 16 -4.50 -29.69 21.98
N ILE A 17 -3.19 -29.52 21.79
CA ILE A 17 -2.53 -29.80 20.51
C ILE A 17 -2.65 -31.28 20.14
N SER A 18 -2.39 -32.18 21.11
CA SER A 18 -2.54 -33.63 20.89
C SER A 18 -3.98 -33.96 20.51
N PHE A 19 -4.95 -33.45 21.28
CA PHE A 19 -6.36 -33.66 21.01
C PHE A 19 -6.75 -33.20 19.60
N LEU A 20 -6.29 -32.03 19.14
CA LEU A 20 -6.61 -31.53 17.80
C LEU A 20 -5.96 -32.36 16.69
N ASN A 21 -4.73 -32.84 16.88
CA ASN A 21 -4.09 -33.74 15.93
C ASN A 21 -4.81 -35.10 15.81
N ASP A 22 -5.49 -35.54 16.87
CA ASP A 22 -6.24 -36.79 16.87
C ASP A 22 -7.70 -36.61 16.39
N ALA A 23 -8.33 -35.48 16.71
CA ALA A 23 -9.76 -35.24 16.49
C ALA A 23 -10.09 -34.58 15.14
N LEU A 24 -9.16 -33.81 14.56
CA LEU A 24 -9.38 -33.09 13.30
C LEU A 24 -9.08 -33.88 12.00
N PRO A 25 -8.23 -34.93 11.96
CA PRO A 25 -8.00 -35.70 10.74
C PRO A 25 -9.31 -36.12 10.06
N GLN A 26 -9.39 -35.91 8.74
CA GLN A 26 -10.46 -36.41 7.89
C GLN A 26 -9.87 -37.39 6.88
N ASP A 27 -10.56 -38.50 6.62
CA ASP A 27 -10.20 -39.50 5.62
C ASP A 27 -8.75 -40.04 5.74
N GLY A 28 -8.20 -40.07 6.96
CA GLY A 28 -6.85 -40.57 7.24
C GLY A 28 -5.70 -39.64 6.80
N GLN A 29 -5.99 -38.41 6.36
CA GLN A 29 -4.97 -37.40 6.05
C GLN A 29 -4.47 -36.75 7.36
N PRO A 30 -3.14 -36.61 7.54
CA PRO A 30 -2.59 -35.96 8.73
C PRO A 30 -2.91 -34.46 8.75
N VAL A 31 -3.01 -33.91 9.96
CA VAL A 31 -3.16 -32.46 10.17
C VAL A 31 -1.81 -31.78 9.92
N GLU A 32 -1.79 -30.81 9.02
CA GLU A 32 -0.63 -29.94 8.85
C GLU A 32 -0.72 -28.78 9.83
N VAL A 33 0.39 -28.45 10.50
CA VAL A 33 0.42 -27.40 11.53
C VAL A 33 1.34 -26.26 11.09
N ILE A 34 0.78 -25.06 11.04
CA ILE A 34 1.53 -23.82 10.82
C ILE A 34 1.60 -23.06 12.15
N GLU A 35 2.81 -22.74 12.59
CA GLU A 35 3.02 -21.94 13.80
C GLU A 35 3.34 -20.50 13.44
N THR A 36 2.69 -19.56 14.13
CA THR A 36 3.03 -18.13 14.10
C THR A 36 3.51 -17.69 15.47
N HIS A 37 3.90 -16.41 15.58
CA HIS A 37 4.34 -15.86 16.87
C HIS A 37 3.27 -15.97 17.96
N ILE A 38 1.99 -15.87 17.61
CA ILE A 38 0.88 -15.79 18.57
C ILE A 38 -0.25 -16.80 18.32
N SER A 39 -0.15 -17.65 17.30
CA SER A 39 -1.18 -18.63 16.95
C SER A 39 -0.58 -19.93 16.41
N ARG A 40 -1.40 -20.98 16.40
CA ARG A 40 -1.15 -22.24 15.70
C ARG A 40 -2.34 -22.54 14.80
N ILE A 41 -2.10 -22.86 13.54
CA ILE A 41 -3.13 -23.16 12.56
C ILE A 41 -3.04 -24.65 12.23
N PHE A 42 -4.14 -25.37 12.43
CA PHE A 42 -4.29 -26.79 12.12
C PHE A 42 -5.08 -26.92 10.81
N LEU A 43 -4.45 -27.41 9.75
CA LEU A 43 -5.08 -27.60 8.44
C LEU A 43 -5.55 -29.05 8.32
N ALA A 44 -6.85 -29.26 8.18
CA ALA A 44 -7.48 -30.58 8.15
C ALA A 44 -8.57 -30.62 7.07
N GLY A 45 -8.35 -31.41 6.01
CA GLY A 45 -9.26 -31.46 4.87
C GLY A 45 -9.48 -30.07 4.25
N ASP A 46 -10.75 -29.66 4.14
CA ASP A 46 -11.19 -28.35 3.64
C ASP A 46 -11.29 -27.26 4.74
N ARG A 47 -10.87 -27.57 5.99
CA ARG A 47 -10.92 -26.66 7.14
C ARG A 47 -9.53 -26.28 7.63
N ALA A 48 -9.48 -25.10 8.25
CA ALA A 48 -8.36 -24.63 9.03
C ALA A 48 -8.86 -24.19 10.41
N TYR A 49 -8.16 -24.56 11.47
CA TYR A 49 -8.51 -24.19 12.84
C TYR A 49 -7.36 -23.37 13.44
N LYS A 50 -7.61 -22.10 13.74
CA LYS A 50 -6.61 -21.20 14.33
C LYS A 50 -6.79 -21.13 15.84
N MET A 51 -5.83 -21.68 16.57
CA MET A 51 -5.72 -21.62 18.02
C MET A 51 -4.82 -20.47 18.43
N LYS A 52 -5.21 -19.68 19.43
CA LYS A 52 -4.33 -18.67 20.04
C LYS A 52 -3.34 -19.35 20.97
N ARG A 53 -2.07 -18.96 20.90
CA ARG A 53 -1.06 -19.46 21.85
C ARG A 53 -1.35 -18.87 23.23
N ALA A 54 -1.21 -19.67 24.28
CA ALA A 54 -1.35 -19.21 25.67
C ALA A 54 -0.14 -18.36 26.07
N VAL A 55 -0.15 -17.09 25.64
CA VAL A 55 0.94 -16.14 25.87
C VAL A 55 0.42 -14.81 26.39
N LYS A 56 1.27 -14.11 27.14
CA LYS A 56 1.05 -12.70 27.51
C LYS A 56 2.22 -11.85 27.04
N LEU A 57 1.99 -11.16 25.94
CA LEU A 57 2.94 -10.26 25.28
C LEU A 57 2.59 -8.80 25.61
N PRO A 58 3.53 -7.84 25.47
CA PRO A 58 3.25 -6.42 25.68
C PRO A 58 2.08 -5.86 24.84
N TYR A 59 1.76 -6.51 23.72
CA TYR A 59 0.72 -6.09 22.78
C TYR A 59 -0.45 -7.06 22.65
N ALA A 60 -0.37 -8.27 23.19
CA ALA A 60 -1.41 -9.31 23.06
C ALA A 60 -1.53 -10.12 24.36
N ASP A 61 -2.75 -10.25 24.89
CA ASP A 61 -3.01 -10.97 26.13
C ASP A 61 -3.95 -12.15 25.89
N PHE A 62 -3.36 -13.34 25.73
CA PHE A 62 -4.04 -14.61 25.53
C PHE A 62 -3.88 -15.54 26.74
N SER A 63 -3.73 -14.93 27.93
CA SER A 63 -3.29 -15.62 29.13
C SER A 63 -4.29 -16.60 29.74
N SER A 64 -5.57 -16.55 29.33
CA SER A 64 -6.62 -17.46 29.80
C SER A 64 -7.52 -17.89 28.64
N ALA A 65 -8.22 -19.01 28.82
CA ALA A 65 -9.14 -19.54 27.83
C ALA A 65 -10.26 -18.55 27.46
N GLU A 66 -10.76 -17.76 28.42
CA GLU A 66 -11.78 -16.74 28.17
C GLU A 66 -11.27 -15.61 27.28
N LYS A 67 -10.02 -15.17 27.49
CA LYS A 67 -9.38 -14.15 26.64
C LYS A 67 -9.14 -14.66 25.23
N ARG A 68 -8.72 -15.93 25.10
CA ARG A 68 -8.56 -16.60 23.79
C ARG A 68 -9.91 -16.71 23.08
N LEU A 69 -10.98 -17.11 23.78
CA LEU A 69 -12.34 -17.16 23.25
C LEU A 69 -12.84 -15.79 22.78
N ALA A 70 -12.67 -14.74 23.59
CA ALA A 70 -13.05 -13.38 23.23
C ALA A 70 -12.28 -12.89 21.99
N THR A 71 -10.99 -13.19 21.92
CA THR A 71 -10.13 -12.86 20.76
C THR A 71 -10.61 -13.59 19.50
N CYS A 72 -10.92 -14.89 19.57
CA CYS A 72 -11.44 -15.66 18.44
C CYS A 72 -12.76 -15.06 17.91
N ARG A 73 -13.67 -14.65 18.81
CA ARG A 73 -14.93 -13.99 18.42
C ARG A 73 -14.67 -12.69 17.69
N LYS A 74 -13.74 -11.87 18.20
CA LYS A 74 -13.37 -10.60 17.57
C LYS A 74 -12.68 -10.80 16.22
N GLU A 75 -11.86 -11.84 16.06
CA GLU A 75 -11.25 -12.18 14.77
C GLU A 75 -12.32 -12.49 13.71
N VAL A 76 -13.29 -13.33 14.06
CA VAL A 76 -14.41 -13.68 13.16
C VAL A 76 -15.21 -12.43 12.82
N GLU A 77 -15.57 -11.62 13.82
CA GLU A 77 -16.34 -10.37 13.62
C GLU A 77 -15.64 -9.42 12.64
N LEU A 78 -14.33 -9.18 12.84
CA LEU A 78 -13.60 -8.17 12.08
C LEU A 78 -13.25 -8.62 10.66
N ASN A 79 -12.98 -9.91 10.45
CA ASN A 79 -12.50 -10.40 9.15
C ASN A 79 -13.61 -10.94 8.24
N THR A 80 -14.78 -11.30 8.78
CA THR A 80 -15.91 -11.78 7.95
C THR A 80 -16.31 -10.79 6.84
N PRO A 81 -16.38 -9.47 7.09
CA PRO A 81 -16.77 -8.50 6.05
C PRO A 81 -15.78 -8.42 4.88
N THR A 82 -14.49 -8.62 5.12
CA THR A 82 -13.43 -8.53 4.08
C THR A 82 -13.04 -9.87 3.49
N ALA A 83 -13.41 -10.97 4.17
CA ALA A 83 -13.17 -12.35 3.76
C ALA A 83 -14.43 -13.22 3.85
N PRO A 84 -15.45 -12.93 3.02
CA PRO A 84 -16.72 -13.63 3.07
C PRO A 84 -16.54 -15.13 2.79
N GLY A 85 -17.10 -15.96 3.67
CA GLY A 85 -17.05 -17.42 3.54
C GLY A 85 -15.74 -18.07 4.00
N ILE A 86 -14.74 -17.29 4.43
CA ILE A 86 -13.50 -17.82 5.02
C ILE A 86 -13.67 -18.08 6.51
N TYR A 87 -14.20 -17.12 7.27
CA TYR A 87 -14.40 -17.26 8.71
C TYR A 87 -15.77 -17.89 8.97
N LEU A 88 -15.78 -19.11 9.53
CA LEU A 88 -17.00 -19.93 9.67
C LEU A 88 -17.61 -19.83 11.06
N GLY A 89 -16.79 -19.49 12.05
CA GLY A 89 -17.23 -19.30 13.42
C GLY A 89 -16.13 -19.56 14.43
N VAL A 90 -16.53 -19.64 15.69
CA VAL A 90 -15.67 -19.97 16.82
C VAL A 90 -16.07 -21.33 17.36
N ARG A 91 -15.07 -22.16 17.63
CA ARG A 91 -15.22 -23.46 18.29
C ARG A 91 -14.60 -23.39 19.67
N THR A 92 -15.18 -24.14 20.60
CA THR A 92 -14.68 -24.26 21.97
C THR A 92 -14.07 -25.63 22.17
N ILE A 93 -13.02 -25.69 22.97
CA ILE A 93 -12.47 -26.94 23.48
C ILE A 93 -12.86 -26.97 24.95
N THR A 94 -13.52 -28.03 25.37
CA THR A 94 -14.01 -28.20 26.74
C THR A 94 -13.32 -29.37 27.42
N LEU A 95 -13.06 -29.22 28.71
CA LEU A 95 -12.64 -30.32 29.59
C LEU A 95 -13.90 -30.95 30.20
N GLU A 96 -14.17 -32.18 29.79
CA GLU A 96 -15.35 -32.94 30.20
C GLU A 96 -15.19 -33.55 31.60
N LYS A 97 -16.30 -34.03 32.17
CA LYS A 97 -16.32 -34.60 33.54
C LYS A 97 -15.48 -35.87 33.69
N ASP A 98 -15.25 -36.59 32.60
CA ASP A 98 -14.40 -37.78 32.54
C ASP A 98 -12.91 -37.45 32.36
N GLY A 99 -12.56 -36.16 32.28
CA GLY A 99 -11.20 -35.66 32.08
C GLY A 99 -10.76 -35.62 30.62
N GLY A 100 -11.62 -36.01 29.68
CA GLY A 100 -11.35 -35.90 28.24
C GLY A 100 -11.53 -34.48 27.72
N LEU A 101 -10.89 -34.19 26.57
CA LEU A 101 -11.17 -32.97 25.80
C LEU A 101 -12.23 -33.26 24.73
N ALA A 102 -13.11 -32.30 24.50
CA ALA A 102 -14.14 -32.37 23.47
C ALA A 102 -14.21 -31.04 22.69
N LEU A 103 -14.58 -31.13 21.40
CA LEU A 103 -14.89 -29.97 20.57
C LEU A 103 -16.37 -29.63 20.76
N ASP A 104 -16.64 -28.43 21.28
CA ASP A 104 -17.97 -27.93 21.66
C ASP A 104 -18.77 -28.86 22.57
N GLY A 105 -18.07 -29.48 23.52
CA GLY A 105 -18.70 -30.27 24.55
C GLY A 105 -19.42 -29.41 25.60
N GLN A 106 -19.83 -30.06 26.69
CA GLN A 106 -20.63 -29.43 27.75
C GLN A 106 -19.80 -29.19 29.03
N GLY A 107 -18.52 -29.52 28.99
CA GLY A 107 -17.55 -29.33 30.06
C GLY A 107 -17.12 -27.87 30.28
N THR A 108 -16.09 -27.69 31.10
CA THR A 108 -15.54 -26.36 31.36
C THR A 108 -14.69 -25.89 30.19
N LEU A 109 -14.78 -24.61 29.83
CA LEU A 109 -13.95 -24.02 28.77
C LEU A 109 -12.46 -24.27 29.05
N HIS A 110 -11.79 -24.92 28.10
CA HIS A 110 -10.37 -25.24 28.15
C HIS A 110 -9.59 -24.40 27.13
N ASP A 111 -10.12 -24.24 25.91
CA ASP A 111 -9.55 -23.36 24.89
C ASP A 111 -10.59 -22.94 23.84
N ALA A 112 -10.18 -22.14 22.86
CA ALA A 112 -11.01 -21.74 21.74
C ALA A 112 -10.24 -21.69 20.42
N LEU A 113 -10.96 -21.89 19.32
CA LEU A 113 -10.45 -21.91 17.96
C LEU A 113 -11.31 -21.01 17.07
N VAL A 114 -10.68 -20.37 16.09
CA VAL A 114 -11.40 -19.87 14.91
C VAL A 114 -11.47 -20.99 13.88
N GLU A 115 -12.67 -21.37 13.46
CA GLU A 115 -12.88 -22.30 12.35
C GLU A 115 -12.94 -21.50 11.05
N MET A 116 -12.11 -21.91 10.08
CA MET A 116 -11.95 -21.25 8.80
C MET A 116 -12.07 -22.26 7.66
N ARG A 117 -12.50 -21.80 6.49
CA ARG A 117 -12.34 -22.55 5.24
C ARG A 117 -10.86 -22.51 4.85
N ARG A 118 -10.25 -23.67 4.66
CA ARG A 118 -8.88 -23.76 4.13
C ARG A 118 -8.88 -23.25 2.69
N PHE A 119 -7.91 -22.41 2.36
CA PHE A 119 -7.65 -21.99 1.00
C PHE A 119 -6.23 -22.38 0.58
N ASP A 120 -6.03 -22.52 -0.73
CA ASP A 120 -4.72 -22.84 -1.30
C ASP A 120 -3.73 -21.71 -0.99
N GLN A 121 -2.65 -22.06 -0.29
CA GLN A 121 -1.60 -21.11 0.08
C GLN A 121 -0.91 -20.52 -1.15
N SER A 122 -0.95 -21.17 -2.32
CA SER A 122 -0.43 -20.61 -3.57
C SER A 122 -1.14 -19.31 -4.00
N LEU A 123 -2.36 -19.08 -3.49
CA LEU A 123 -3.17 -17.90 -3.77
C LEU A 123 -2.88 -16.71 -2.84
N LEU A 124 -1.99 -16.86 -1.86
CA LEU A 124 -1.47 -15.73 -1.08
C LEU A 124 -0.71 -14.79 -2.00
N LEU A 125 -0.95 -13.48 -1.87
CA LEU A 125 -0.35 -12.50 -2.77
C LEU A 125 1.17 -12.45 -2.64
N ASP A 126 1.74 -12.85 -1.50
CA ASP A 126 3.20 -12.90 -1.33
C ASP A 126 3.85 -14.05 -2.11
N HIS A 127 3.17 -15.19 -2.23
CA HIS A 127 3.57 -16.30 -3.11
C HIS A 127 3.38 -15.93 -4.59
N ILE A 128 2.25 -15.30 -4.94
CA ILE A 128 2.00 -14.81 -6.30
C ILE A 128 3.09 -13.79 -6.71
N ALA A 129 3.44 -12.84 -5.83
CA ALA A 129 4.52 -11.89 -6.03
C ALA A 129 5.87 -12.57 -6.29
N THR A 130 6.19 -13.60 -5.51
CA THR A 130 7.45 -14.35 -5.64
C THR A 130 7.51 -15.12 -6.96
N SER A 131 6.37 -15.64 -7.43
CA SER A 131 6.27 -16.35 -8.72
C SER A 131 6.17 -15.44 -9.96
N GLY A 132 6.09 -14.11 -9.77
CA GLY A 132 5.90 -13.14 -10.86
C GLY A 132 4.47 -13.10 -11.43
N GLY A 133 3.48 -13.60 -10.69
CA GLY A 133 2.08 -13.70 -11.14
C GLY A 133 1.20 -12.48 -10.86
N LEU A 134 1.74 -11.41 -10.26
CA LEU A 134 0.99 -10.18 -10.02
C LEU A 134 0.63 -9.50 -11.34
N THR A 135 -0.56 -8.88 -11.40
CA THR A 135 -1.04 -8.17 -12.59
C THR A 135 -1.61 -6.80 -12.23
N SER A 136 -1.60 -5.87 -13.19
CA SER A 136 -2.17 -4.53 -12.99
C SER A 136 -3.67 -4.55 -12.66
N SER A 137 -4.41 -5.51 -13.23
CA SER A 137 -5.84 -5.71 -12.93
C SER A 137 -6.06 -6.15 -11.48
N MET A 138 -5.24 -7.09 -11.00
CA MET A 138 -5.26 -7.54 -9.61
C MET A 138 -4.94 -6.39 -8.65
N MET A 139 -3.91 -5.59 -8.94
CA MET A 139 -3.52 -4.45 -8.12
C MET A 139 -4.57 -3.32 -8.11
N THR A 140 -5.24 -3.11 -9.24
CA THR A 140 -6.36 -2.14 -9.32
C THR A 140 -7.54 -2.62 -8.46
N SER A 141 -7.87 -3.91 -8.52
CA SER A 141 -8.95 -4.50 -7.72
C SER A 141 -8.61 -4.52 -6.23
N LEU A 142 -7.34 -4.76 -5.89
CA LEU A 142 -6.84 -4.66 -4.52
C LEU A 142 -6.97 -3.24 -3.97
N ALA A 143 -6.59 -2.21 -4.75
CA ALA A 143 -6.76 -0.83 -4.33
C ALA A 143 -8.24 -0.52 -4.01
N ARG A 144 -9.18 -0.99 -4.84
CA ARG A 144 -10.63 -0.85 -4.61
C ARG A 144 -11.10 -1.55 -3.35
N ALA A 145 -10.66 -2.78 -3.12
CA ALA A 145 -10.98 -3.54 -1.91
C ALA A 145 -10.53 -2.76 -0.65
N ILE A 146 -9.32 -2.19 -0.67
CA ILE A 146 -8.78 -1.38 0.43
C ILE A 146 -9.56 -0.07 0.60
N VAL A 147 -9.93 0.62 -0.49
CA VAL A 147 -10.80 1.81 -0.44
C VAL A 147 -12.13 1.49 0.22
N GLY A 148 -12.76 0.39 -0.18
CA GLY A 148 -14.02 -0.10 0.40
C GLY A 148 -13.88 -0.37 1.90
N PHE A 149 -12.84 -1.09 2.29
CA PHE A 149 -12.52 -1.40 3.68
C PHE A 149 -12.29 -0.12 4.51
N HIS A 150 -11.42 0.79 4.06
CA HIS A 150 -11.13 2.03 4.78
C HIS A 150 -12.34 2.95 4.92
N ARG A 151 -13.22 3.02 3.90
CA ARG A 151 -14.46 3.82 3.98
C ARG A 151 -15.41 3.29 5.05
N LEU A 152 -15.49 1.98 5.24
CA LEU A 152 -16.35 1.32 6.24
C LEU A 152 -15.71 1.26 7.63
N ALA A 153 -14.37 1.35 7.73
CA ALA A 153 -13.66 1.34 8.99
C ALA A 153 -14.14 2.47 9.92
N PRO A 154 -14.45 2.18 11.20
CA PRO A 154 -14.88 3.19 12.16
C PRO A 154 -13.85 4.31 12.33
N VAL A 155 -14.32 5.56 12.27
CA VAL A 155 -13.48 6.72 12.61
C VAL A 155 -13.26 6.74 14.12
N VAL A 156 -12.01 6.88 14.54
CA VAL A 156 -11.63 6.94 15.94
C VAL A 156 -10.96 8.28 16.21
N SER A 157 -11.50 9.03 17.16
CA SER A 157 -10.88 10.29 17.61
C SER A 157 -9.53 9.99 18.23
N ALA A 158 -8.46 10.49 17.61
CA ALA A 158 -7.10 10.34 18.11
C ALA A 158 -6.67 11.56 18.93
N ASN A 159 -5.68 11.38 19.82
CA ASN A 159 -5.06 12.43 20.62
C ASN A 159 -4.10 13.33 19.80
N GLY A 160 -4.36 13.51 18.50
CA GLY A 160 -3.47 14.12 17.52
C GLY A 160 -2.71 13.08 16.68
N GLY A 161 -2.62 13.31 15.37
CA GLY A 161 -1.94 12.42 14.44
C GLY A 161 -0.43 12.41 14.66
N ALA A 162 0.17 13.56 14.93
CA ALA A 162 1.60 13.67 15.21
C ALA A 162 1.99 12.95 16.52
N VAL A 163 1.18 13.10 17.56
CA VAL A 163 1.38 12.42 18.86
C VAL A 163 1.29 10.91 18.70
N SER A 164 0.29 10.43 17.97
CA SER A 164 0.10 9.00 17.70
C SER A 164 1.32 8.42 16.97
N MET A 165 1.83 9.13 15.97
CA MET A 165 3.02 8.73 15.23
C MET A 165 4.29 8.78 16.08
N ALA A 166 4.45 9.77 16.95
CA ALA A 166 5.57 9.82 17.91
C ALA A 166 5.59 8.60 18.83
N ALA A 167 4.41 8.13 19.26
CA ALA A 167 4.30 6.91 20.06
C ALA A 167 4.75 5.67 19.28
N VAL A 168 4.38 5.55 18.00
CA VAL A 168 4.86 4.49 17.11
C VAL A 168 6.39 4.53 16.97
N LEU A 169 6.97 5.72 16.72
CA LEU A 169 8.43 5.86 16.62
C LEU A 169 9.15 5.46 17.92
N LYS A 170 8.58 5.78 19.08
CA LYS A 170 9.12 5.37 20.38
C LYS A 170 9.11 3.85 20.54
N VAL A 171 8.02 3.19 20.13
CA VAL A 171 7.92 1.72 20.11
C VAL A 171 8.95 1.13 19.16
N ASN A 172 9.10 1.68 17.96
CA ASN A 172 10.10 1.19 16.99
C ASN A 172 11.52 1.29 17.54
N LYS A 173 11.89 2.43 18.15
CA LYS A 173 13.20 2.61 18.80
C LYS A 173 13.45 1.55 19.88
N ALA A 174 12.45 1.30 20.73
CA ALA A 174 12.54 0.26 21.76
C ALA A 174 12.65 -1.14 21.13
N GLY A 175 11.93 -1.41 20.04
CA GLY A 175 11.99 -2.65 19.29
C GLY A 175 13.39 -2.95 18.75
N PHE A 176 14.07 -1.95 18.18
CA PHE A 176 15.46 -2.12 17.72
C PHE A 176 16.43 -2.52 18.84
N ALA A 177 16.21 -2.04 20.07
CA ALA A 177 17.05 -2.35 21.22
C ALA A 177 16.92 -3.81 21.72
N THR A 178 16.00 -4.60 21.15
CA THR A 178 15.80 -6.02 21.49
C THR A 178 16.69 -6.98 20.70
N SER A 179 17.53 -6.47 19.80
CA SER A 179 18.46 -7.28 18.98
C SER A 179 19.84 -6.66 18.93
N HIS A 180 20.85 -7.46 18.60
CA HIS A 180 22.23 -7.06 18.37
C HIS A 180 22.54 -6.81 16.90
N VAL A 181 21.55 -6.95 16.01
CA VAL A 181 21.71 -6.77 14.57
C VAL A 181 22.15 -5.35 14.23
N PHE A 182 21.64 -4.34 14.93
CA PHE A 182 21.91 -2.91 14.67
C PHE A 182 22.70 -2.27 15.81
N SER A 183 23.66 -1.41 15.48
CA SER A 183 24.41 -0.67 16.49
C SER A 183 23.58 0.47 17.09
N ALA A 184 23.88 0.85 18.34
CA ALA A 184 23.22 1.99 19.00
C ALA A 184 23.28 3.28 18.17
N LYS A 185 24.43 3.53 17.51
CA LYS A 185 24.62 4.69 16.62
C LYS A 185 23.66 4.66 15.42
N GLU A 186 23.49 3.51 14.77
CA GLU A 186 22.56 3.37 13.65
C GLU A 186 21.11 3.64 14.09
N ILE A 187 20.73 3.13 15.26
CA ILE A 187 19.39 3.34 15.83
C ILE A 187 19.17 4.82 16.15
N GLU A 188 20.15 5.49 16.75
CA GLU A 188 20.08 6.93 17.06
C GLU A 188 19.99 7.79 15.79
N GLU A 189 20.80 7.50 14.77
CA GLU A 189 20.77 8.20 13.48
C GLU A 189 19.40 8.07 12.80
N LEU A 190 18.86 6.85 12.73
CA LEU A 190 17.54 6.58 12.14
C LEU A 190 16.43 7.26 12.95
N THR A 191 16.47 7.15 14.29
CA THR A 191 15.50 7.79 15.18
C THR A 191 15.48 9.31 14.96
N GLY A 192 16.65 9.95 14.97
CA GLY A 192 16.74 11.39 14.74
C GLY A 192 16.26 11.81 13.36
N ALA A 193 16.44 10.96 12.34
CA ALA A 193 15.89 11.21 11.00
C ALA A 193 14.37 11.16 10.97
N PHE A 194 13.75 10.19 11.67
CA PHE A 194 12.30 10.12 11.82
C PHE A 194 11.74 11.31 12.58
N GLU A 195 12.34 11.69 13.72
CA GLU A 195 11.90 12.83 14.53
C GLU A 195 11.91 14.13 13.73
N ARG A 196 12.95 14.37 12.93
CA ARG A 196 13.03 15.54 12.03
C ARG A 196 11.96 15.54 10.94
N HIS A 197 11.55 14.37 10.42
CA HIS A 197 10.48 14.28 9.43
C HIS A 197 9.11 14.45 10.08
N LEU A 198 8.89 13.80 11.22
CA LEU A 198 7.66 13.94 11.98
C LEU A 198 7.39 15.39 12.36
N ALA A 199 8.40 16.14 12.79
CA ALA A 199 8.26 17.56 13.11
C ALA A 199 7.73 18.40 11.93
N ARG A 200 8.08 18.04 10.68
CA ARG A 200 7.59 18.74 9.47
C ARG A 200 6.17 18.31 9.13
N LEU A 201 5.88 17.01 9.25
CA LEU A 201 4.58 16.44 8.92
C LEU A 201 3.54 16.64 10.03
N ALA A 202 3.93 17.13 11.21
CA ALA A 202 3.06 17.19 12.39
C ALA A 202 1.71 17.87 12.10
N GLN A 203 1.73 19.05 11.48
CA GLN A 203 0.50 19.77 11.12
C GLN A 203 -0.36 19.02 10.10
N LEU A 204 0.27 18.35 9.13
CA LEU A 204 -0.44 17.50 8.17
C LEU A 204 -1.11 16.34 8.90
N LEU A 205 -0.38 15.59 9.73
CA LEU A 205 -0.91 14.45 10.47
C LEU A 205 -2.05 14.85 11.41
N ASP A 206 -1.96 15.99 12.06
CA ASP A 206 -3.03 16.49 12.94
C ASP A 206 -4.28 16.89 12.14
N ARG A 207 -4.13 17.56 10.99
CA ARG A 207 -5.26 17.84 10.08
C ARG A 207 -5.94 16.57 9.60
N ARG A 208 -5.16 15.54 9.26
CA ARG A 208 -5.68 14.23 8.86
C ARG A 208 -6.46 13.55 9.99
N GLY A 209 -5.97 13.63 11.23
CA GLY A 209 -6.70 13.20 12.41
C GLY A 209 -8.06 13.89 12.55
N LEU A 210 -8.09 15.21 12.41
CA LEU A 210 -9.33 16.01 12.45
C LEU A 210 -10.28 15.71 11.29
N ALA A 211 -9.75 15.36 10.12
CA ALA A 211 -10.52 14.99 8.94
C ALA A 211 -11.06 13.54 8.96
N GLY A 212 -10.94 12.83 10.09
CA GLY A 212 -11.45 11.47 10.24
C GLY A 212 -10.68 10.42 9.42
N LYS A 213 -9.40 10.70 9.12
CA LYS A 213 -8.51 9.76 8.44
C LYS A 213 -7.87 8.74 9.38
N VAL A 214 -7.96 8.96 10.70
CA VAL A 214 -7.60 7.95 11.71
C VAL A 214 -8.80 7.05 11.99
N ARG A 215 -8.63 5.77 11.69
CA ARG A 215 -9.71 4.78 11.71
C ARG A 215 -9.21 3.47 12.31
N ARG A 216 -10.16 2.60 12.67
CA ARG A 216 -9.85 1.22 13.01
C ARG A 216 -9.60 0.41 11.74
N CYS A 217 -8.40 0.54 11.19
CA CYS A 217 -7.96 -0.10 9.95
C CYS A 217 -7.54 -1.57 10.17
N HIS A 218 -6.83 -2.14 9.19
CA HIS A 218 -6.37 -3.52 9.22
C HIS A 218 -5.25 -3.71 10.26
N GLY A 219 -4.34 -2.73 10.35
CA GLY A 219 -3.18 -2.71 11.23
C GLY A 219 -1.97 -3.47 10.69
N ASP A 220 -2.21 -4.52 9.89
CA ASP A 220 -1.19 -5.43 9.34
C ASP A 220 -1.39 -5.73 7.84
N LEU A 221 -1.71 -4.69 7.04
CA LEU A 221 -2.09 -4.84 5.63
C LEU A 221 -0.88 -5.09 4.71
N HIS A 222 -0.38 -6.32 4.64
CA HIS A 222 0.74 -6.70 3.75
C HIS A 222 0.42 -7.98 2.95
N LEU A 223 1.27 -8.38 2.00
CA LEU A 223 0.92 -9.39 0.98
C LEU A 223 0.61 -10.79 1.55
N ARG A 224 1.05 -11.12 2.76
CA ARG A 224 0.71 -12.40 3.43
C ARG A 224 -0.68 -12.40 4.08
N ASN A 225 -1.27 -11.21 4.23
CA ASN A 225 -2.61 -11.01 4.79
C ASN A 225 -3.61 -10.64 3.67
N ILE A 226 -3.26 -10.98 2.43
CA ILE A 226 -4.10 -10.82 1.25
C ILE A 226 -3.99 -12.09 0.43
N PHE A 227 -5.13 -12.64 0.00
CA PHE A 227 -5.17 -13.80 -0.88
C PHE A 227 -6.21 -13.61 -1.99
N LEU A 228 -6.15 -14.41 -3.04
CA LEU A 228 -7.17 -14.42 -4.08
C LEU A 228 -8.31 -15.38 -3.75
N LEU A 229 -9.51 -14.83 -3.61
CA LEU A 229 -10.75 -15.59 -3.49
C LEU A 229 -11.54 -15.44 -4.79
N ASP A 230 -11.76 -16.53 -5.51
CA ASP A 230 -12.47 -16.52 -6.80
C ASP A 230 -11.90 -15.51 -7.83
N GLY A 231 -10.59 -15.27 -7.77
CA GLY A 231 -9.86 -14.32 -8.63
C GLY A 231 -9.80 -12.89 -8.10
N GLU A 232 -10.49 -12.57 -7.00
CA GLU A 232 -10.53 -11.23 -6.40
C GLU A 232 -9.65 -11.12 -5.15
N PRO A 233 -8.92 -10.02 -4.94
CA PRO A 233 -8.13 -9.80 -3.72
C PRO A 233 -9.01 -9.67 -2.48
N CYS A 234 -8.65 -10.45 -1.45
CA CYS A 234 -9.40 -10.59 -0.21
C CYS A 234 -8.48 -10.28 0.97
N LEU A 235 -8.87 -9.32 1.82
CA LEU A 235 -8.10 -8.93 3.01
C LEU A 235 -8.49 -9.83 4.18
N PHE A 236 -7.52 -10.46 4.84
CA PHE A 236 -7.77 -11.35 5.97
C PHE A 236 -6.71 -11.19 7.06
N ASP A 237 -7.00 -11.72 8.23
CA ASP A 237 -6.12 -11.65 9.41
C ASP A 237 -5.76 -10.20 9.83
N CYS A 238 -6.75 -9.31 9.82
CA CYS A 238 -6.57 -8.00 10.44
C CYS A 238 -6.35 -8.15 11.94
N ILE A 239 -5.53 -7.27 12.52
CA ILE A 239 -5.23 -7.28 13.95
C ILE A 239 -6.56 -7.19 14.72
N GLU A 240 -6.78 -8.10 15.64
CA GLU A 240 -8.00 -8.24 16.46
C GLU A 240 -7.72 -8.04 17.96
N PHE A 241 -6.47 -8.27 18.37
CA PHE A 241 -6.06 -8.34 19.77
C PHE A 241 -5.65 -6.99 20.38
N ASN A 242 -5.43 -5.95 19.56
CA ASN A 242 -4.99 -4.64 20.05
C ASN A 242 -5.57 -3.50 19.20
N ASP A 243 -6.56 -2.80 19.74
CA ASP A 243 -7.21 -1.69 19.03
C ASP A 243 -6.32 -0.46 18.91
N GLN A 244 -5.33 -0.27 19.78
CA GLN A 244 -4.40 0.87 19.66
C GLN A 244 -3.47 0.68 18.46
N ILE A 245 -2.97 -0.54 18.24
CA ILE A 245 -2.07 -0.83 17.11
C ILE A 245 -2.80 -0.67 15.77
N ALA A 246 -4.07 -1.05 15.73
CA ALA A 246 -4.82 -1.06 14.49
C ALA A 246 -5.73 0.16 14.29
N THR A 247 -5.77 1.06 15.28
CA THR A 247 -6.29 2.42 15.09
C THR A 247 -5.19 3.29 14.53
N THR A 248 -5.25 3.58 13.24
CA THR A 248 -4.19 4.33 12.55
C THR A 248 -4.73 5.18 11.41
N ASP A 249 -3.87 6.03 10.86
CA ASP A 249 -4.15 6.75 9.62
C ASP A 249 -4.31 5.76 8.47
N ILE A 250 -5.36 5.92 7.65
CA ILE A 250 -5.62 5.02 6.50
C ILE A 250 -4.44 4.94 5.51
N LEU A 251 -3.66 6.01 5.34
CA LEU A 251 -2.47 5.98 4.48
C LEU A 251 -1.30 5.27 5.18
N TYR A 252 -1.25 5.25 6.52
CA TYR A 252 -0.27 4.44 7.25
C TYR A 252 -0.61 2.95 7.24
N ASP A 253 -1.89 2.60 7.16
CA ASP A 253 -2.33 1.22 6.90
C ASP A 253 -1.96 0.78 5.48
N LEU A 254 -2.32 1.58 4.48
CA LEU A 254 -1.96 1.36 3.07
C LEU A 254 -0.45 1.25 2.87
N ALA A 255 0.34 2.09 3.54
CA ALA A 255 1.79 2.13 3.42
C ALA A 255 2.45 0.79 3.76
N PHE A 256 1.81 -0.08 4.53
CA PHE A 256 2.37 -1.40 4.81
C PHE A 256 2.42 -2.26 3.53
N LEU A 257 1.34 -2.31 2.76
CA LEU A 257 1.29 -2.99 1.46
C LEU A 257 2.27 -2.36 0.48
N LEU A 258 2.30 -1.03 0.40
CA LEU A 258 3.19 -0.31 -0.52
C LEU A 258 4.66 -0.60 -0.21
N MET A 259 5.01 -0.63 1.08
CA MET A 259 6.34 -0.98 1.55
C MET A 259 6.71 -2.42 1.20
N ASP A 260 5.80 -3.37 1.40
CA ASP A 260 6.02 -4.81 1.10
C ASP A 260 6.21 -5.04 -0.41
N LEU A 261 5.36 -4.44 -1.26
CA LEU A 261 5.53 -4.47 -2.72
C LEU A 261 6.86 -3.85 -3.17
N TRP A 262 7.19 -2.67 -2.65
CA TRP A 262 8.40 -1.95 -3.02
C TRP A 262 9.67 -2.71 -2.63
N HIS A 263 9.72 -3.21 -1.39
CA HIS A 263 10.86 -3.97 -0.87
C HIS A 263 11.09 -5.27 -1.65
N ARG A 264 10.01 -5.93 -2.08
CA ARG A 264 10.07 -7.17 -2.88
C ARG A 264 10.38 -6.94 -4.38
N GLY A 265 10.70 -5.72 -4.78
CA GLY A 265 11.09 -5.41 -6.15
C GLY A 265 9.92 -5.21 -7.11
N HIS A 266 8.74 -4.85 -6.62
CA HIS A 266 7.55 -4.53 -7.42
C HIS A 266 7.13 -3.05 -7.29
N PRO A 267 8.03 -2.07 -7.55
CA PRO A 267 7.72 -0.64 -7.40
C PRO A 267 6.59 -0.17 -8.33
N GLU A 268 6.43 -0.77 -9.50
CA GLU A 268 5.33 -0.51 -10.43
C GLU A 268 3.97 -0.85 -9.82
N PHE A 269 3.87 -1.96 -9.09
CA PHE A 269 2.63 -2.34 -8.43
C PHE A 269 2.37 -1.52 -7.17
N ALA A 270 3.41 -1.17 -6.40
CA ALA A 270 3.27 -0.21 -5.30
C ALA A 270 2.74 1.13 -5.79
N ASN A 271 3.33 1.67 -6.86
CA ASN A 271 2.90 2.94 -7.46
C ASN A 271 1.47 2.85 -8.02
N LEU A 272 1.13 1.74 -8.68
CA LEU A 272 -0.21 1.54 -9.23
C LEU A 272 -1.28 1.47 -8.13
N VAL A 273 -1.06 0.67 -7.07
CA VAL A 273 -2.00 0.58 -5.93
C VAL A 273 -2.19 1.94 -5.30
N MET A 274 -1.10 2.68 -5.05
CA MET A 274 -1.17 4.05 -4.52
C MET A 274 -2.01 4.96 -5.42
N ASN A 275 -1.73 4.99 -6.72
CA ASN A 275 -2.46 5.86 -7.65
C ASN A 275 -3.94 5.51 -7.73
N ARG A 276 -4.29 4.24 -7.80
CA ARG A 276 -5.71 3.79 -7.87
C ARG A 276 -6.44 4.05 -6.55
N TYR A 277 -5.75 3.94 -5.42
CA TYR A 277 -6.31 4.32 -4.13
C TYR A 277 -6.61 5.83 -4.07
N LEU A 278 -5.65 6.68 -4.48
CA LEU A 278 -5.80 8.14 -4.47
C LEU A 278 -6.77 8.67 -5.55
N ASP A 279 -7.01 7.93 -6.63
CA ASP A 279 -8.04 8.29 -7.61
C ASP A 279 -9.46 8.17 -7.06
N GLU A 280 -9.68 7.21 -6.16
CA GLU A 280 -11.00 6.94 -5.57
C GLU A 280 -11.17 7.60 -4.20
N THR A 281 -10.14 8.25 -3.67
CA THR A 281 -10.16 8.90 -2.36
C THR A 281 -9.74 10.35 -2.45
N ASP A 282 -10.21 11.17 -1.49
CA ASP A 282 -9.78 12.57 -1.38
C ASP A 282 -8.56 12.62 -0.45
N GLU A 283 -7.40 12.28 -1.03
CA GLU A 283 -6.14 12.03 -0.30
C GLU A 283 -4.90 12.59 -1.02
N ASP A 284 -5.07 13.39 -2.08
CA ASP A 284 -3.93 14.02 -2.78
C ASP A 284 -3.12 14.94 -1.82
N ASP A 285 -3.77 15.52 -0.80
CA ASP A 285 -3.13 16.30 0.28
C ASP A 285 -2.36 15.43 1.30
N GLY A 286 -2.73 14.16 1.41
CA GLY A 286 -2.08 13.15 2.23
C GLY A 286 -0.85 12.52 1.59
N PHE A 287 -0.67 12.70 0.28
CA PHE A 287 0.38 12.05 -0.50
C PHE A 287 1.78 12.26 0.08
N ALA A 288 2.03 13.45 0.63
CA ALA A 288 3.29 13.83 1.26
C ALA A 288 3.68 12.99 2.48
N ALA A 289 2.72 12.35 3.15
CA ALA A 289 2.98 11.48 4.29
C ALA A 289 3.45 10.07 3.88
N LEU A 290 3.19 9.64 2.64
CA LEU A 290 3.43 8.26 2.22
C LEU A 290 4.89 7.81 2.31
N PRO A 291 5.90 8.56 1.80
CA PRO A 291 7.30 8.13 1.93
C PRO A 291 7.70 7.92 3.39
N PHE A 292 7.24 8.81 4.28
CA PHE A 292 7.47 8.69 5.72
C PHE A 292 6.75 7.47 6.32
N PHE A 293 5.47 7.24 5.99
CA PHE A 293 4.73 6.07 6.47
C PHE A 293 5.34 4.74 6.00
N ILE A 294 5.77 4.66 4.74
CA ILE A 294 6.49 3.50 4.18
C ILE A 294 7.80 3.29 4.94
N ALA A 295 8.56 4.37 5.22
CA ALA A 295 9.78 4.30 6.00
C ALA A 295 9.53 3.76 7.42
N VAL A 296 8.47 4.23 8.10
CA VAL A 296 8.10 3.74 9.43
C VAL A 296 7.71 2.26 9.38
N ARG A 297 6.93 1.81 8.38
CA ARG A 297 6.60 0.38 8.22
C ARG A 297 7.82 -0.48 7.89
N ALA A 298 8.77 0.03 7.11
CA ALA A 298 10.05 -0.63 6.87
C ALA A 298 10.86 -0.76 8.16
N ALA A 299 10.89 0.29 9.01
CA ALA A 299 11.53 0.23 10.32
C ALA A 299 10.87 -0.81 11.25
N VAL A 300 9.53 -0.92 11.23
CA VAL A 300 8.80 -1.98 11.96
C VAL A 300 9.27 -3.36 11.52
N ARG A 301 9.30 -3.63 10.21
CA ARG A 301 9.78 -4.92 9.67
C ARG A 301 11.23 -5.19 10.05
N ALA A 302 12.09 -4.18 9.94
CA ALA A 302 13.51 -4.29 10.25
C ALA A 302 13.73 -4.77 11.70
N HIS A 303 13.11 -4.13 12.69
CA HIS A 303 13.34 -4.53 14.07
C HIS A 303 12.64 -5.84 14.43
N VAL A 304 11.45 -6.13 13.90
CA VAL A 304 10.75 -7.41 14.17
C VAL A 304 11.54 -8.60 13.64
N ILE A 305 12.05 -8.51 12.40
CA ILE A 305 12.86 -9.58 11.79
C ILE A 305 14.20 -9.71 12.53
N ALA A 306 14.80 -8.61 12.96
CA ALA A 306 16.03 -8.66 13.75
C ALA A 306 15.83 -9.35 15.11
N THR A 307 14.73 -9.09 15.82
CA THR A 307 14.38 -9.84 17.04
C THR A 307 14.22 -11.34 16.74
N GLN A 308 13.58 -11.69 15.62
CA GLN A 308 13.44 -13.10 15.21
C GLN A 308 14.80 -13.75 14.91
N ALA A 309 15.78 -12.99 14.41
CA ALA A 309 17.10 -13.49 14.07
C ALA A 309 17.90 -13.98 15.30
N GLU A 310 17.72 -13.37 16.48
CA GLU A 310 18.44 -13.74 17.72
C GLU A 310 18.23 -15.21 18.10
N ASP A 311 17.05 -15.76 17.81
CA ASP A 311 16.65 -17.11 18.20
C ASP A 311 16.55 -18.11 17.03
N ALA A 312 16.97 -17.69 15.83
CA ALA A 312 16.68 -18.41 14.60
C ALA A 312 17.69 -19.51 14.23
N GLY A 313 18.74 -19.71 15.03
CA GLY A 313 19.79 -20.70 14.77
C GLY A 313 20.37 -20.55 13.35
N ASP A 314 20.27 -21.60 12.54
CA ASP A 314 20.81 -21.63 11.16
C ASP A 314 20.20 -20.55 10.23
N ARG A 315 19.01 -20.03 10.54
CA ARG A 315 18.36 -18.96 9.76
C ARG A 315 18.77 -17.55 10.18
N ALA A 316 19.57 -17.38 11.24
CA ALA A 316 19.91 -16.09 11.81
C ALA A 316 20.57 -15.14 10.80
N ALA A 317 21.50 -15.63 9.97
CA ALA A 317 22.19 -14.82 8.97
C ALA A 317 21.22 -14.28 7.91
N MET A 318 20.35 -15.13 7.36
CA MET A 318 19.34 -14.73 6.37
C MET A 318 18.38 -13.67 6.92
N LEU A 319 17.88 -13.87 8.15
CA LEU A 319 16.99 -12.89 8.79
C LEU A 319 17.72 -11.58 9.12
N THR A 320 19.00 -11.65 9.48
CA THR A 320 19.84 -10.47 9.69
C THR A 320 19.96 -9.64 8.41
N ASP A 321 20.24 -10.28 7.27
CA ASP A 321 20.32 -9.62 5.97
C ASP A 321 18.97 -9.02 5.55
N GLU A 322 17.88 -9.75 5.77
CA GLU A 322 16.52 -9.26 5.51
C GLU A 322 16.20 -8.04 6.38
N ALA A 323 16.45 -8.10 7.70
CA ALA A 323 16.27 -6.98 8.61
C ALA A 323 17.09 -5.75 8.19
N ARG A 324 18.35 -5.96 7.82
CA ARG A 324 19.26 -4.92 7.31
C ARG A 324 18.72 -4.27 6.03
N SER A 325 18.13 -5.05 5.12
CA SER A 325 17.55 -4.52 3.89
C SER A 325 16.35 -3.59 4.14
N TYR A 326 15.46 -3.94 5.08
CA TYR A 326 14.35 -3.07 5.50
C TYR A 326 14.85 -1.80 6.21
N PHE A 327 15.90 -1.91 7.03
CA PHE A 327 16.52 -0.76 7.67
C PHE A 327 17.08 0.23 6.64
N GLN A 328 17.71 -0.28 5.58
CA GLN A 328 18.20 0.57 4.49
C GLN A 328 17.07 1.20 3.69
N LEU A 329 15.96 0.49 3.45
CA LEU A 329 14.77 1.07 2.84
C LEU A 329 14.20 2.21 3.69
N ALA A 330 14.10 2.03 5.01
CA ALA A 330 13.65 3.08 5.92
C ALA A 330 14.54 4.33 5.82
N ARG A 331 15.87 4.15 5.80
CA ARG A 331 16.83 5.26 5.65
C ARG A 331 16.70 5.97 4.31
N SER A 332 16.59 5.21 3.22
CA SER A 332 16.58 5.79 1.87
C SER A 332 15.39 6.74 1.65
N LEU A 333 14.27 6.47 2.31
CA LEU A 333 13.03 7.23 2.25
C LEU A 333 12.98 8.45 3.19
N LEU A 334 13.96 8.60 4.07
CA LEU A 334 14.10 9.77 4.96
C LEU A 334 15.10 10.80 4.42
N HIS A 335 15.52 10.69 3.17
CA HIS A 335 16.30 11.73 2.49
C HIS A 335 15.38 12.76 1.82
N ARG A 336 15.88 13.98 1.65
CA ARG A 336 15.17 14.99 0.85
C ARG A 336 15.49 14.80 -0.62
N VAL A 337 14.46 14.69 -1.44
CA VAL A 337 14.56 14.73 -2.90
C VAL A 337 13.62 15.83 -3.37
N PRO A 338 14.06 16.77 -4.22
CA PRO A 338 13.16 17.79 -4.76
C PRO A 338 12.08 17.11 -5.62
N GLY A 339 10.83 17.48 -5.37
CA GLY A 339 9.71 17.08 -6.22
C GLY A 339 9.87 17.62 -7.64
N GLN A 340 9.50 16.83 -8.64
CA GLN A 340 9.56 17.20 -10.05
C GLN A 340 8.24 16.87 -10.76
N LEU A 341 7.95 17.61 -11.83
CA LEU A 341 6.78 17.40 -12.68
C LEU A 341 7.21 16.92 -14.06
N VAL A 342 6.65 15.79 -14.49
CA VAL A 342 6.79 15.30 -15.87
C VAL A 342 5.46 15.33 -16.58
N ALA A 343 5.34 16.06 -17.69
CA ALA A 343 4.14 16.08 -18.53
C ALA A 343 4.29 15.19 -19.76
N LEU A 344 3.29 14.35 -20.02
CA LEU A 344 3.20 13.51 -21.21
C LEU A 344 2.03 13.99 -22.07
N GLY A 345 2.34 14.48 -23.27
CA GLY A 345 1.40 14.92 -24.29
C GLY A 345 1.36 13.98 -25.50
N GLY A 346 0.33 14.10 -26.33
CA GLY A 346 0.16 13.27 -27.52
C GLY A 346 -1.30 12.89 -27.75
N LEU A 347 -1.64 12.52 -28.99
CA LEU A 347 -3.01 12.21 -29.37
C LEU A 347 -3.53 10.92 -28.71
N SER A 348 -4.84 10.70 -28.77
CA SER A 348 -5.45 9.48 -28.25
C SER A 348 -4.90 8.24 -28.99
N GLY A 349 -4.59 7.18 -28.24
CA GLY A 349 -3.96 5.97 -28.80
C GLY A 349 -2.43 6.00 -28.85
N SER A 350 -1.76 7.11 -28.48
CA SER A 350 -0.30 7.18 -28.51
C SER A 350 0.41 6.42 -27.39
N GLY A 351 -0.32 5.93 -26.38
CA GLY A 351 0.25 5.13 -25.28
C GLY A 351 0.68 5.92 -24.04
N LYS A 352 0.30 7.19 -23.92
CA LYS A 352 0.65 8.06 -22.78
C LYS A 352 0.36 7.45 -21.42
N THR A 353 -0.84 6.91 -21.23
CA THR A 353 -1.27 6.35 -19.93
C THR A 353 -0.43 5.14 -19.54
N THR A 354 -0.14 4.25 -20.49
CA THR A 354 0.77 3.12 -20.27
C THR A 354 2.17 3.60 -19.91
N LEU A 355 2.69 4.62 -20.62
CA LEU A 355 3.98 5.20 -20.30
C LEU A 355 3.97 5.90 -18.92
N ALA A 356 2.90 6.60 -18.56
CA ALA A 356 2.76 7.28 -17.27
C ALA A 356 2.81 6.27 -16.12
N GLU A 357 2.13 5.13 -16.24
CA GLU A 357 2.15 4.05 -15.23
C GLU A 357 3.55 3.44 -15.07
N VAL A 358 4.27 3.19 -16.18
CA VAL A 358 5.65 2.66 -16.13
C VAL A 358 6.64 3.69 -15.59
N LEU A 359 6.45 4.97 -15.93
CA LEU A 359 7.36 6.05 -15.57
C LEU A 359 7.18 6.47 -14.10
N ALA A 360 5.95 6.51 -13.60
CA ALA A 360 5.64 7.07 -12.29
C ALA A 360 6.37 6.35 -11.14
N SER A 361 6.51 5.02 -11.20
CA SER A 361 7.25 4.25 -10.19
C SER A 361 8.76 4.55 -10.14
N ARG A 362 9.32 5.20 -11.18
CA ARG A 362 10.75 5.51 -11.31
C ARG A 362 11.10 6.93 -10.88
N ILE A 363 10.11 7.75 -10.55
CA ILE A 363 10.28 9.17 -10.25
C ILE A 363 9.97 9.44 -8.77
N GLY A 364 10.90 10.07 -8.06
CA GLY A 364 10.74 10.45 -6.66
C GLY A 364 11.07 9.31 -5.68
N LEU A 365 10.71 9.52 -4.41
CA LEU A 365 10.81 8.49 -3.36
C LEU A 365 9.64 7.51 -3.48
N ALA A 366 9.76 6.32 -2.88
CA ALA A 366 8.65 5.37 -2.80
C ALA A 366 7.40 6.06 -2.21
N PRO A 367 6.20 5.82 -2.76
CA PRO A 367 5.86 4.83 -3.80
C PRO A 367 5.95 5.37 -5.25
N GLY A 368 6.82 6.34 -5.53
CA GLY A 368 6.96 6.97 -6.84
C GLY A 368 6.07 8.20 -6.99
N ALA A 369 5.90 8.68 -8.22
CA ALA A 369 5.14 9.87 -8.54
C ALA A 369 3.62 9.62 -8.58
N ARG A 370 2.85 10.66 -8.23
CA ARG A 370 1.40 10.69 -8.42
C ARG A 370 1.06 10.97 -9.88
N ILE A 371 0.21 10.14 -10.48
CA ILE A 371 -0.27 10.31 -11.85
C ILE A 371 -1.51 11.20 -11.83
N ILE A 372 -1.46 12.29 -12.57
CA ILE A 372 -2.56 13.24 -12.74
C ILE A 372 -3.08 13.06 -14.16
N GLU A 373 -4.16 12.29 -14.32
CA GLU A 373 -4.70 11.90 -15.63
C GLU A 373 -5.99 12.65 -15.96
N SER A 374 -6.02 13.35 -17.10
CA SER A 374 -7.17 14.16 -17.51
C SER A 374 -8.48 13.38 -17.64
N ASP A 375 -8.44 12.15 -18.17
CA ASP A 375 -9.64 11.32 -18.34
C ASP A 375 -10.19 10.90 -16.96
N ARG A 376 -9.34 10.45 -16.02
CA ARG A 376 -9.78 10.11 -14.66
C ARG A 376 -10.34 11.29 -13.88
N ILE A 377 -9.70 12.45 -13.95
CA ILE A 377 -10.21 13.68 -13.34
C ILE A 377 -11.59 14.02 -13.91
N ARG A 378 -11.76 13.90 -15.23
CA ARG A 378 -13.06 14.12 -15.87
C ARG A 378 -14.14 13.16 -15.33
N LYS A 379 -13.82 11.88 -15.14
CA LYS A 379 -14.75 10.88 -14.55
C LYS A 379 -15.12 11.24 -13.12
N ALA A 380 -14.13 11.60 -12.31
CA ALA A 380 -14.32 12.01 -10.93
C ALA A 380 -15.21 13.27 -10.82
N MET A 381 -15.00 14.27 -11.67
CA MET A 381 -15.86 15.47 -11.74
C MET A 381 -17.31 15.17 -12.12
N HIS A 382 -17.57 14.03 -12.75
CA HIS A 382 -18.90 13.52 -13.08
C HIS A 382 -19.45 12.50 -12.08
N GLY A 383 -18.68 12.16 -11.03
CA GLY A 383 -19.09 11.21 -9.99
C GLY A 383 -19.24 9.77 -10.49
N VAL A 384 -18.53 9.38 -11.55
CA VAL A 384 -18.61 8.04 -12.14
C VAL A 384 -17.29 7.28 -12.05
N PRO A 385 -17.30 5.94 -12.03
CA PRO A 385 -16.09 5.12 -12.11
C PRO A 385 -15.25 5.46 -13.36
N ALA A 386 -13.94 5.25 -13.26
CA ALA A 386 -12.99 5.62 -14.31
C ALA A 386 -13.32 4.99 -15.68
N GLU A 387 -13.85 3.77 -15.70
CA GLU A 387 -14.18 3.00 -16.89
C GLU A 387 -15.55 3.38 -17.51
N THR A 388 -16.33 4.24 -16.85
CA THR A 388 -17.69 4.59 -17.28
C THR A 388 -17.64 5.57 -18.44
N ARG A 389 -18.12 5.21 -19.63
CA ARG A 389 -18.13 6.13 -20.78
C ARG A 389 -18.96 7.39 -20.52
N LEU A 390 -18.36 8.57 -20.74
CA LEU A 390 -19.05 9.85 -20.61
C LEU A 390 -19.67 10.29 -21.94
N PRO A 391 -20.76 11.08 -21.91
CA PRO A 391 -21.33 11.69 -23.10
C PRO A 391 -20.41 12.78 -23.68
N LYS A 392 -20.59 13.11 -24.97
CA LYS A 392 -19.83 14.19 -25.66
C LYS A 392 -19.85 15.54 -24.92
N ALA A 393 -20.92 15.82 -24.15
CA ALA A 393 -21.03 17.02 -23.34
C ALA A 393 -19.91 17.18 -22.29
N ALA A 394 -19.35 16.06 -21.79
CA ALA A 394 -18.23 16.07 -20.85
C ALA A 394 -16.91 16.55 -21.48
N TYR A 395 -16.84 16.62 -22.81
CA TYR A 395 -15.64 17.01 -23.57
C TYR A 395 -15.74 18.42 -24.18
N ARG A 396 -16.78 19.19 -23.83
CA ARG A 396 -16.92 20.58 -24.26
C ARG A 396 -15.72 21.43 -23.79
N PRO A 397 -15.35 22.49 -24.55
CA PRO A 397 -14.19 23.32 -24.22
C PRO A 397 -14.18 23.81 -22.77
N GLU A 398 -15.31 24.25 -22.24
CA GLU A 398 -15.43 24.79 -20.88
C GLU A 398 -15.17 23.71 -19.82
N VAL A 399 -15.62 22.48 -20.07
CA VAL A 399 -15.37 21.34 -19.17
C VAL A 399 -13.90 20.93 -19.25
N SER A 400 -13.33 20.89 -20.46
CA SER A 400 -11.91 20.60 -20.65
C SER A 400 -11.03 21.61 -19.94
N THR A 401 -11.33 22.91 -20.02
CA THR A 401 -10.60 23.94 -19.27
C THR A 401 -10.62 23.67 -17.77
N LYS A 402 -11.78 23.30 -17.19
CA LYS A 402 -11.87 22.95 -15.76
C LYS A 402 -11.03 21.72 -15.40
N VAL A 403 -11.01 20.69 -16.26
CA VAL A 403 -10.16 19.51 -16.05
C VAL A 403 -8.68 19.89 -16.01
N TYR A 404 -8.21 20.72 -16.95
CA TYR A 404 -6.82 21.17 -16.96
C TYR A 404 -6.46 22.08 -15.78
N GLN A 405 -7.40 22.91 -15.32
CA GLN A 405 -7.23 23.70 -14.09
C GLN A 405 -7.08 22.78 -12.86
N GLU A 406 -7.90 21.75 -12.76
CA GLU A 406 -7.82 20.74 -11.69
C GLU A 406 -6.49 19.96 -11.76
N MET A 407 -6.03 19.58 -12.95
CA MET A 407 -4.71 18.96 -13.13
C MET A 407 -3.58 19.85 -12.61
N ALA A 408 -3.58 21.13 -12.99
CA ALA A 408 -2.57 22.09 -12.55
C ALA A 408 -2.64 22.34 -11.04
N TRP A 409 -3.85 22.42 -10.47
CA TRP A 409 -4.03 22.57 -9.02
C TRP A 409 -3.48 21.36 -8.24
N ARG A 410 -3.79 20.13 -8.66
CA ARG A 410 -3.23 18.91 -8.04
C ARG A 410 -1.71 18.87 -8.16
N ALA A 411 -1.17 19.21 -9.32
CA ALA A 411 0.27 19.26 -9.53
C ALA A 411 0.94 20.21 -8.52
N ARG A 412 0.40 21.42 -8.34
CA ARG A 412 0.88 22.37 -7.33
C ARG A 412 0.85 21.79 -5.92
N LEU A 413 -0.26 21.16 -5.52
CA LEU A 413 -0.42 20.57 -4.19
C LEU A 413 0.66 19.50 -3.91
N ILE A 414 0.87 18.60 -4.87
CA ILE A 414 1.85 17.51 -4.77
C ILE A 414 3.28 18.03 -4.71
N LEU A 415 3.60 19.00 -5.59
CA LEU A 415 4.94 19.59 -5.70
C LEU A 415 5.30 20.44 -4.48
N ALA A 416 4.36 21.23 -3.94
CA ALA A 416 4.58 22.09 -2.78
C ALA A 416 5.06 21.32 -1.54
N GLU A 417 4.66 20.06 -1.42
CA GLU A 417 5.07 19.16 -0.36
C GLU A 417 6.37 18.37 -0.68
N GLY A 418 7.05 18.72 -1.77
CA GLY A 418 8.31 18.11 -2.20
C GLY A 418 8.16 16.77 -2.93
N ASN A 419 6.96 16.40 -3.36
CA ASN A 419 6.71 15.13 -4.05
C ASN A 419 6.67 15.31 -5.57
N SER A 420 6.73 14.20 -6.30
CA SER A 420 6.75 14.23 -7.77
C SER A 420 5.41 13.84 -8.38
N ALA A 421 5.13 14.38 -9.56
CA ALA A 421 3.91 14.08 -10.30
C ALA A 421 4.21 13.80 -11.79
N VAL A 422 3.37 12.96 -12.39
CA VAL A 422 3.31 12.73 -13.84
C VAL A 422 1.95 13.19 -14.34
N ALA A 423 1.91 14.21 -15.20
CA ALA A 423 0.68 14.68 -15.82
C ALA A 423 0.46 13.99 -17.17
N ASP A 424 -0.67 13.30 -17.34
CA ASP A 424 -1.07 12.64 -18.58
C ASP A 424 -2.34 13.29 -19.16
N ALA A 425 -2.18 13.93 -20.31
CA ALA A 425 -3.30 14.42 -21.09
C ALA A 425 -2.92 14.56 -22.57
N VAL A 426 -3.91 14.91 -23.41
CA VAL A 426 -3.64 15.13 -24.83
C VAL A 426 -2.68 16.31 -25.05
N PHE A 427 -2.88 17.41 -24.30
CA PHE A 427 -2.06 18.62 -24.36
C PHE A 427 -1.96 19.21 -25.77
N ASP A 428 -3.02 19.07 -26.57
CA ASP A 428 -3.15 19.57 -27.94
C ASP A 428 -3.14 21.10 -28.02
N LYS A 429 -3.69 21.80 -27.02
CA LYS A 429 -3.78 23.27 -27.03
C LYS A 429 -2.59 23.94 -26.30
N PRO A 430 -2.02 25.02 -26.85
CA PRO A 430 -0.96 25.79 -26.19
C PRO A 430 -1.32 26.26 -24.77
N VAL A 431 -2.57 26.69 -24.56
CA VAL A 431 -3.05 27.12 -23.23
C VAL A 431 -3.00 26.02 -22.18
N HIS A 432 -3.29 24.77 -22.56
CA HIS A 432 -3.25 23.63 -21.64
C HIS A 432 -1.81 23.22 -21.30
N ARG A 433 -0.89 23.32 -22.27
CA ARG A 433 0.56 23.11 -22.04
C ARG A 433 1.10 24.15 -21.07
N ARG A 434 0.78 25.42 -21.31
CA ARG A 434 1.18 26.53 -20.43
C ARG A 434 0.64 26.38 -19.00
N MET A 435 -0.62 25.96 -18.84
CA MET A 435 -1.22 25.75 -17.51
C MET A 435 -0.45 24.73 -16.64
N ILE A 436 0.02 23.63 -17.24
CA ILE A 436 0.78 22.62 -16.49
C ILE A 436 2.24 23.02 -16.28
N GLU A 437 2.83 23.76 -17.22
CA GLU A 437 4.15 24.36 -17.10
C GLU A 437 4.21 25.35 -15.92
N GLU A 438 3.25 26.29 -15.85
CA GLU A 438 3.13 27.30 -14.79
C GLU A 438 3.00 26.64 -13.39
N ALA A 439 2.35 25.47 -13.29
CA ALA A 439 2.21 24.74 -12.04
C ALA A 439 3.56 24.29 -11.42
N ALA A 440 4.58 24.05 -12.25
CA ALA A 440 5.93 23.76 -11.78
C ALA A 440 6.76 25.03 -11.56
N GLU A 441 6.60 26.04 -12.42
CA GLU A 441 7.34 27.32 -12.35
C GLU A 441 7.06 28.10 -11.06
N GLU A 442 5.79 28.17 -10.62
CA GLU A 442 5.39 28.90 -9.41
C GLU A 442 6.16 28.43 -8.16
N GLY A 443 6.47 27.15 -8.06
CA GLY A 443 7.24 26.55 -6.96
C GLY A 443 8.72 26.31 -7.28
N HIS A 444 9.21 26.76 -8.44
CA HIS A 444 10.57 26.51 -8.94
C HIS A 444 10.94 25.02 -8.99
N HIS A 445 9.97 24.16 -9.31
CA HIS A 445 10.19 22.73 -9.43
C HIS A 445 10.74 22.36 -10.80
N PRO A 446 11.63 21.35 -10.90
CA PRO A 446 12.06 20.83 -12.20
C PRO A 446 10.86 20.36 -13.03
N PHE A 447 10.78 20.88 -14.25
CA PHE A 447 9.76 20.52 -15.23
C PHE A 447 10.38 19.86 -16.46
N SER A 448 9.81 18.74 -16.88
CA SER A 448 10.12 18.11 -18.16
C SER A 448 8.83 17.70 -18.85
N ALA A 449 8.78 17.85 -20.16
CA ALA A 449 7.62 17.45 -20.94
C ALA A 449 8.04 16.70 -22.20
N PHE A 450 7.18 15.79 -22.65
CA PHE A 450 7.43 14.93 -23.80
C PHE A 450 6.16 14.76 -24.61
N TRP A 451 6.30 14.75 -25.94
CA TRP A 451 5.19 14.52 -26.87
C TRP A 451 5.32 13.15 -27.53
N LEU A 452 4.34 12.27 -27.31
CA LEU A 452 4.30 10.96 -27.94
C LEU A 452 3.71 11.08 -29.34
N GLU A 453 4.53 10.75 -30.33
CA GLU A 453 4.22 10.85 -31.75
C GLU A 453 4.12 9.44 -32.37
N ALA A 454 3.04 9.20 -33.11
CA ALA A 454 2.83 7.96 -33.84
C ALA A 454 2.02 8.25 -35.11
N ASP A 455 2.20 7.40 -36.13
CA ASP A 455 1.43 7.47 -37.36
C ASP A 455 -0.09 7.36 -37.08
N PRO A 456 -0.94 8.17 -37.74
CA PRO A 456 -2.38 8.12 -37.57
C PRO A 456 -2.97 6.71 -37.66
N ALA A 457 -2.54 5.88 -38.62
CA ALA A 457 -3.07 4.53 -38.80
C ALA A 457 -2.86 3.65 -37.55
N LEU A 458 -1.71 3.79 -36.88
CA LEU A 458 -1.45 3.10 -35.62
C LEU A 458 -2.35 3.61 -34.49
N LEU A 459 -2.56 4.93 -34.40
CA LEU A 459 -3.46 5.52 -33.41
C LEU A 459 -4.90 4.97 -33.59
N TRP A 460 -5.39 4.93 -34.83
CA TRP A 460 -6.70 4.37 -35.17
C TRP A 460 -6.82 2.91 -34.73
N GLN A 461 -5.83 2.09 -35.06
CA GLN A 461 -5.81 0.67 -34.68
C GLN A 461 -5.87 0.50 -33.15
N ARG A 462 -5.05 1.26 -32.41
CA ARG A 462 -5.00 1.18 -30.94
C ARG A 462 -6.29 1.67 -30.28
N VAL A 463 -6.91 2.73 -30.80
CA VAL A 463 -8.19 3.25 -30.30
C VAL A 463 -9.33 2.26 -30.58
N ALA A 464 -9.34 1.62 -31.76
CA ALA A 464 -10.38 0.66 -32.11
C ALA A 464 -10.29 -0.65 -31.31
N ALA A 465 -9.08 -1.13 -31.00
CA ALA A 465 -8.85 -2.38 -30.26
C ALA A 465 -9.04 -2.25 -28.73
N ARG A 466 -9.28 -1.04 -28.22
CA ARG A 466 -9.28 -0.72 -26.79
C ARG A 466 -10.57 -1.19 -26.10
N ILE A 467 -10.43 -1.97 -25.03
CA ILE A 467 -11.53 -2.46 -24.18
C ILE A 467 -11.24 -2.05 -22.74
N GLY A 468 -12.23 -1.49 -22.02
CA GLY A 468 -12.16 -1.27 -20.57
C GLY A 468 -11.14 -0.23 -20.08
N SER A 469 -10.83 0.82 -20.86
CA SER A 469 -9.89 1.88 -20.43
C SER A 469 -10.59 3.10 -19.84
N PRO A 470 -9.91 3.93 -19.02
CA PRO A 470 -10.45 5.21 -18.53
C PRO A 470 -10.79 6.23 -19.62
N SER A 471 -10.15 6.13 -20.78
CA SER A 471 -10.27 7.09 -21.86
C SER A 471 -11.51 6.84 -22.72
N ASP A 472 -12.32 7.89 -22.95
CA ASP A 472 -13.48 7.82 -23.86
C ASP A 472 -13.14 8.08 -25.32
N ALA A 473 -11.85 8.24 -25.64
CA ALA A 473 -11.44 8.50 -27.00
C ALA A 473 -11.93 7.39 -27.93
N THR A 474 -12.85 7.75 -28.81
CA THR A 474 -13.34 6.92 -29.91
C THR A 474 -12.57 7.26 -31.18
N VAL A 475 -12.73 6.41 -32.18
CA VAL A 475 -12.36 6.63 -33.58
C VAL A 475 -12.78 8.07 -34.00
N ASP A 476 -14.03 8.49 -33.78
CA ASP A 476 -14.48 9.85 -34.12
C ASP A 476 -13.73 10.97 -33.38
N ILE A 477 -13.40 10.76 -32.10
CA ILE A 477 -12.65 11.74 -31.30
C ILE A 477 -11.21 11.86 -31.82
N LEU A 478 -10.58 10.76 -32.18
CA LEU A 478 -9.25 10.77 -32.79
C LEU A 478 -9.27 11.48 -34.15
N ALA A 479 -10.31 11.25 -34.97
CA ALA A 479 -10.51 11.98 -36.23
C ALA A 479 -10.50 13.50 -36.00
N HIS A 480 -11.27 13.93 -35.00
CA HIS A 480 -11.34 15.33 -34.62
C HIS A 480 -9.98 15.87 -34.16
N GLN A 481 -9.24 15.10 -33.34
CA GLN A 481 -7.90 15.48 -32.89
C GLN A 481 -6.91 15.63 -34.05
N LEU A 482 -6.93 14.70 -35.00
CA LEU A 482 -6.05 14.72 -36.19
C LEU A 482 -6.40 15.86 -37.16
N ALA A 483 -7.67 16.26 -37.21
CA ALA A 483 -8.12 17.37 -38.06
C ALA A 483 -7.80 18.76 -37.46
N HIS A 484 -7.45 18.84 -36.18
CA HIS A 484 -7.09 20.08 -35.52
C HIS A 484 -5.56 20.23 -35.43
N GLU A 485 -5.06 21.40 -35.76
CA GLU A 485 -3.64 21.71 -35.55
C GLU A 485 -3.34 21.81 -34.05
N THR A 486 -2.34 21.07 -33.57
CA THR A 486 -1.86 21.10 -32.17
C THR A 486 -1.06 22.38 -31.84
N GLY A 487 -0.96 23.30 -32.80
CA GLY A 487 -0.01 24.40 -32.82
C GLY A 487 1.45 23.91 -32.78
N ASP A 488 2.36 24.83 -32.52
CA ASP A 488 3.76 24.48 -32.29
C ASP A 488 3.92 23.77 -30.94
N VAL A 489 4.43 22.54 -30.98
CA VAL A 489 4.69 21.71 -29.80
C VAL A 489 6.20 21.67 -29.61
N ALA A 490 6.69 22.51 -28.68
CA ALA A 490 8.11 22.63 -28.35
C ALA A 490 8.63 21.46 -27.47
N TRP A 491 7.75 20.53 -27.07
CA TRP A 491 8.13 19.38 -26.26
C TRP A 491 8.90 18.35 -27.10
N PRO A 492 10.02 17.78 -26.59
CA PRO A 492 10.73 16.70 -27.25
C PRO A 492 9.80 15.56 -27.68
N ARG A 493 9.87 15.19 -28.96
CA ARG A 493 9.05 14.12 -29.51
C ARG A 493 9.65 12.74 -29.22
N LEU A 494 8.80 11.80 -28.87
CA LEU A 494 9.11 10.41 -28.58
C LEU A 494 8.31 9.51 -29.53
N ASP A 495 8.98 8.55 -30.15
CA ASP A 495 8.33 7.58 -31.05
C ASP A 495 7.47 6.58 -30.25
N ALA A 496 6.14 6.75 -30.33
CA ALA A 496 5.17 5.93 -29.63
C ALA A 496 4.98 4.50 -30.22
N THR A 497 5.76 4.13 -31.24
CA THR A 497 5.88 2.73 -31.69
C THR A 497 6.79 1.92 -30.75
N GLN A 498 7.66 2.57 -29.99
CA GLN A 498 8.55 1.90 -29.05
C GLN A 498 7.80 1.40 -27.80
N PRO A 499 8.30 0.32 -27.16
CA PRO A 499 7.76 -0.14 -25.87
C PRO A 499 7.84 0.94 -24.79
N ALA A 500 6.85 0.95 -23.89
CA ALA A 500 6.76 1.95 -22.82
C ALA A 500 7.99 1.94 -21.91
N GLU A 501 8.59 0.78 -21.66
CA GLU A 501 9.78 0.61 -20.84
C GLU A 501 11.00 1.35 -21.43
N ARG A 502 11.17 1.27 -22.77
CA ARG A 502 12.25 1.97 -23.46
C ARG A 502 12.05 3.47 -23.47
N LEU A 503 10.82 3.93 -23.70
CA LEU A 503 10.49 5.35 -23.61
C LEU A 503 10.69 5.89 -22.19
N ALA A 504 10.34 5.11 -21.16
CA ALA A 504 10.57 5.48 -19.77
C ALA A 504 12.07 5.58 -19.46
N GLU A 505 12.91 4.66 -19.96
CA GLU A 505 14.37 4.75 -19.82
C GLU A 505 14.94 6.01 -20.48
N GLU A 506 14.50 6.32 -21.70
CA GLU A 506 14.90 7.53 -22.43
C GLU A 506 14.52 8.80 -21.66
N ILE A 507 13.31 8.86 -21.13
CA ILE A 507 12.86 9.97 -20.27
C ILE A 507 13.72 10.05 -19.01
N MET A 508 13.93 8.94 -18.31
CA MET A 508 14.73 8.91 -17.07
C MET A 508 16.17 9.41 -17.29
N LEU A 509 16.77 9.11 -18.44
CA LEU A 509 18.09 9.65 -18.81
C LEU A 509 18.05 11.17 -19.01
N ARG A 510 17.01 11.68 -19.69
CA ARG A 510 16.85 13.11 -19.97
C ARG A 510 16.55 13.94 -18.71
N ILE A 511 15.77 13.41 -17.77
CA ILE A 511 15.45 14.13 -16.53
C ILE A 511 16.62 14.10 -15.52
N LYS A 512 17.40 13.00 -15.46
CA LYS A 512 18.57 12.92 -14.57
C LYS A 512 19.61 14.01 -14.84
N VAL A 513 19.77 14.41 -16.10
CA VAL A 513 20.68 15.50 -16.50
C VAL A 513 20.22 16.86 -15.94
N LYS A 514 18.91 17.11 -15.86
CA LYS A 514 18.34 18.36 -15.34
C LYS A 514 18.32 18.47 -13.81
N VAL A 515 18.20 17.34 -13.10
CA VAL A 515 18.20 17.34 -11.62
C VAL A 515 19.60 17.62 -11.03
N LEU A 516 20.66 17.45 -11.83
CA LEU A 516 22.06 17.72 -11.43
C LEU A 516 22.50 19.18 -11.63
N GLU A 517 21.70 20.01 -12.30
CA GLU A 517 21.95 21.46 -12.33
C GLU A 517 21.49 22.05 -10.98
N PRO A 518 22.38 22.71 -10.20
CA PRO A 518 22.00 23.26 -8.91
C PRO A 518 20.93 24.34 -9.10
N ILE A 519 19.77 24.14 -8.47
CA ILE A 519 18.78 25.20 -8.27
C ILE A 519 19.48 26.31 -7.46
N PRO A 520 19.59 27.55 -7.96
CA PRO A 520 20.20 28.62 -7.19
C PRO A 520 19.40 28.84 -5.91
N CYS A 521 20.01 28.57 -4.75
CA CYS A 521 19.44 28.94 -3.46
C CYS A 521 19.12 30.44 -3.45
N GLN A 522 17.84 30.80 -3.41
CA GLN A 522 17.45 32.13 -2.99
C GLN A 522 17.55 32.22 -1.46
N PRO A 523 18.22 33.24 -0.91
CA PRO A 523 18.28 33.44 0.53
C PRO A 523 16.99 34.10 1.01
N ALA A 524 16.10 33.33 1.62
CA ALA A 524 15.08 33.86 2.51
C ALA A 524 14.88 32.89 3.68
N ASP A 525 14.79 33.45 4.89
CA ASP A 525 14.57 32.82 6.19
C ASP A 525 15.81 32.39 7.00
N CYS A 526 16.76 33.32 7.13
CA CYS A 526 17.56 33.50 8.34
C CYS A 526 17.45 34.95 8.81
N SER A 527 16.31 35.36 9.37
CA SER A 527 16.20 36.55 10.24
C SER A 527 14.80 36.74 10.82
N SER A 528 14.53 36.14 11.98
CA SER A 528 13.98 36.75 13.21
C SER A 528 13.46 35.68 14.15
#